data_AF-H1UV02-F1
#
_entry.id   AF-H1UV02-F1
#
_cell.length_a   1.000
_cell.length_b   1.000
_cell.length_c   1.000
_cell.angle_alpha   90.00
_cell.angle_beta   90.00
_cell.angle_gamma   90.00
#
_symmetry.space_group_name_H-M   'P 1'
#
loop_
_entity.id
_entity.type
_entity.pdbx_description
1 polymer ?
#
loop_
_entity_poly.entity_id
_entity_poly.type
_entity_poly.pdbx_seq_one_letter_code
_entity_poly.pdbx_strand_id
1 'polypeptide(L)'
;MVLGMDSWFALSFQGAPRRLGISNNARVMLQALEDYKCTSMSEADIGRMLRLSPNRRQSMIDTIRDCTNLMAKYKEVRSCALVIQMCTEVLELANHPPPNDRFPFMKLPIEIRARVLGMIIDAEPKSCRMPPIKRSQQLFQCNCANPERNHIGFLTGKQWATYKILGRALRDEFYPIYYNRQAQYFTCCCDLLSQLKTNKCLRDHLRKAEIHWCGPRSDKAFEELAKCPNLKELTIKISKGTTAILNKREEAFHASFPLNYKNKRVTDSLGADELFAIRGIRVVDVQHVHSAQKVQLSDFDRQGLHSALEATVLLPKPEIPVYRGYQPLIHHG
;
A
#
# COMPACT_ATOMS: atom_id res chain seq x y z
N MET A 1 3.08 -37.84 30.48
CA MET A 1 2.78 -36.78 31.46
C MET A 1 1.30 -36.89 31.79
N VAL A 2 0.95 -37.05 33.06
CA VAL A 2 -0.42 -37.40 33.50
C VAL A 2 -1.32 -36.17 33.36
N LEU A 3 -2.30 -36.22 32.45
CA LEU A 3 -3.41 -35.27 32.41
C LEU A 3 -4.23 -35.47 33.69
N GLY A 4 -3.93 -34.68 34.72
CA GLY A 4 -4.68 -34.71 35.97
C GLY A 4 -6.14 -34.31 35.77
N MET A 5 -6.98 -34.58 36.77
CA MET A 5 -8.38 -34.13 36.82
C MET A 5 -8.54 -32.59 36.79
N ASP A 6 -7.43 -31.85 36.82
CA ASP A 6 -7.32 -30.39 36.85
C ASP A 6 -6.86 -29.81 35.49
N SER A 7 -7.27 -30.43 34.37
CA SER A 7 -7.00 -29.95 32.99
C SER A 7 -8.19 -29.18 32.39
N TRP A 8 -7.91 -28.30 31.42
CA TRP A 8 -8.97 -27.59 30.70
C TRP A 8 -9.85 -28.57 29.90
N PHE A 9 -9.25 -29.65 29.39
CA PHE A 9 -9.96 -30.73 28.71
C PHE A 9 -11.01 -31.38 29.63
N ALA A 10 -10.64 -31.74 30.86
CA ALA A 10 -11.56 -32.33 31.83
C ALA A 10 -12.70 -31.37 32.21
N LEU A 11 -12.38 -30.09 32.44
CA LEU A 11 -13.38 -29.05 32.76
C LEU A 11 -14.34 -28.80 31.59
N SER A 12 -13.83 -28.82 30.36
CA SER A 12 -14.63 -28.69 29.14
C SER A 12 -15.60 -29.84 28.97
N PHE A 13 -15.14 -31.07 29.20
CA PHE A 13 -15.98 -32.27 29.14
C PHE A 13 -17.09 -32.26 30.20
N GLN A 14 -16.81 -31.71 31.40
CA GLN A 14 -17.80 -31.51 32.47
C GLN A 14 -18.71 -30.28 32.27
N GLY A 15 -18.70 -29.67 31.09
CA GLY A 15 -19.58 -28.55 30.74
C GLY A 15 -19.28 -27.23 31.47
N ALA A 16 -18.12 -27.10 32.12
CA ALA A 16 -17.71 -25.87 32.81
C ALA A 16 -17.77 -24.60 31.92
N PRO A 17 -17.42 -24.63 30.62
CA PRO A 17 -17.46 -23.42 29.79
C PRO A 17 -18.85 -22.80 29.64
N ARG A 18 -19.91 -23.63 29.71
CA ARG A 18 -21.30 -23.15 29.67
C ARG A 18 -21.77 -22.71 31.06
N ARG A 19 -21.46 -23.50 32.09
CA ARG A 19 -21.87 -23.22 33.49
C ARG A 19 -21.25 -21.93 34.05
N LEU A 20 -19.98 -21.69 33.70
CA LEU A 20 -19.22 -20.52 34.13
C LEU A 20 -19.32 -19.32 33.17
N GLY A 21 -20.05 -19.44 32.05
CA GLY A 21 -20.21 -18.33 31.10
C GLY A 21 -18.93 -17.91 30.36
N ILE A 22 -17.94 -18.80 30.23
CA ILE A 22 -16.62 -18.47 29.66
C ILE A 22 -16.76 -18.10 28.18
N SER A 23 -16.25 -16.93 27.81
CA SER A 23 -16.28 -16.43 26.42
C SER A 23 -15.46 -17.30 25.46
N ASN A 24 -15.78 -17.25 24.16
CA ASN A 24 -15.02 -18.01 23.15
C ASN A 24 -13.53 -17.64 23.11
N ASN A 25 -13.20 -16.36 23.32
CA ASN A 25 -11.81 -15.91 23.37
C ASN A 25 -11.05 -16.52 24.54
N ALA A 26 -11.66 -16.57 25.73
CA ALA A 26 -11.06 -17.22 26.89
C ALA A 26 -10.93 -18.73 26.70
N ARG A 27 -11.94 -19.40 26.11
CA ARG A 27 -11.86 -20.82 25.78
C ARG A 27 -10.70 -21.15 24.84
N VAL A 28 -10.49 -20.33 23.82
CA VAL A 28 -9.34 -20.49 22.89
C VAL A 28 -8.02 -20.38 23.65
N MET A 29 -7.89 -19.44 24.58
CA MET A 29 -6.65 -19.28 25.37
C MET A 29 -6.44 -20.42 26.37
N LEU A 30 -7.50 -20.94 26.98
CA LEU A 30 -7.42 -22.08 27.90
C LEU A 30 -7.09 -23.38 27.15
N GLN A 31 -7.62 -23.55 25.93
CA GLN A 31 -7.19 -24.64 25.05
C GLN A 31 -5.71 -24.50 24.67
N ALA A 32 -5.27 -23.28 24.35
CA ALA A 32 -3.88 -23.01 24.05
C ALA A 32 -2.95 -23.36 25.24
N LEU A 33 -3.38 -23.11 26.48
CA LEU A 33 -2.62 -23.55 27.66
C LEU A 33 -2.48 -25.08 27.73
N GLU A 34 -3.55 -25.82 27.43
CA GLU A 34 -3.54 -27.28 27.37
C GLU A 34 -2.57 -27.79 26.29
N ASP A 35 -2.63 -27.18 25.11
CA ASP A 35 -1.75 -27.51 23.99
C ASP A 35 -0.27 -27.28 24.34
N TYR A 36 0.03 -26.23 25.10
CA TYR A 36 1.37 -25.98 25.65
C TYR A 36 1.80 -27.03 26.68
N LYS A 37 0.93 -27.40 27.62
CA LYS A 37 1.20 -28.48 28.59
C LYS A 37 1.43 -29.84 27.92
N CYS A 38 0.80 -30.06 26.76
CA CYS A 38 1.00 -31.23 25.91
C CYS A 38 2.19 -31.09 24.95
N THR A 39 3.04 -30.06 25.08
CA THR A 39 4.21 -29.77 24.21
C THR A 39 3.89 -29.58 22.73
N SER A 40 2.61 -29.39 22.38
CA SER A 40 2.16 -29.18 21.01
C SER A 40 2.25 -27.72 20.54
N MET A 41 2.49 -26.80 21.49
CA MET A 41 2.64 -25.38 21.22
C MET A 41 3.71 -24.80 22.14
N SER A 42 4.42 -23.75 21.68
CA SER A 42 5.45 -23.09 22.49
C SER A 42 4.87 -21.97 23.36
N GLU A 43 5.57 -21.64 24.45
CA GLU A 43 5.25 -20.48 25.29
C GLU A 43 5.15 -19.17 24.48
N ALA A 44 6.05 -19.01 23.50
CA ALA A 44 6.08 -17.84 22.63
C ALA A 44 4.80 -17.69 21.79
N ASP A 45 4.16 -18.80 21.43
CA ASP A 45 2.89 -18.81 20.69
C ASP A 45 1.73 -18.33 21.55
N ILE A 46 1.62 -18.79 22.81
CA ILE A 46 0.65 -18.28 23.78
C ILE A 46 0.82 -16.77 23.95
N GLY A 47 2.05 -16.33 24.16
CA GLY A 47 2.36 -14.90 24.29
C GLY A 47 1.98 -14.10 23.04
N ARG A 48 2.24 -14.63 21.84
CA ARG A 48 1.79 -14.00 20.57
C ARG A 48 0.27 -13.92 20.49
N MET A 49 -0.45 -15.00 20.80
CA MET A 49 -1.91 -15.04 20.75
C MET A 49 -2.56 -13.98 21.64
N LEU A 50 -1.97 -13.71 22.82
CA LEU A 50 -2.47 -12.72 23.76
C LEU A 50 -2.04 -11.29 23.42
N ARG A 51 -0.79 -11.08 22.96
CA ARG A 51 -0.26 -9.74 22.61
C ARG A 51 -0.86 -9.17 21.32
N LEU A 52 -1.15 -10.03 20.34
CA LEU A 52 -1.67 -9.59 19.04
C LEU A 52 -3.19 -9.40 19.03
N SER A 53 -3.91 -9.78 20.10
CA SER A 53 -5.36 -9.62 20.19
C SER A 53 -5.77 -9.00 21.54
N PRO A 54 -6.10 -7.69 21.58
CA PRO A 54 -6.50 -7.03 22.82
C PRO A 54 -7.74 -7.66 23.46
N ASN A 55 -8.66 -8.18 22.64
CA ASN A 55 -9.88 -8.83 23.09
C ASN A 55 -9.60 -10.12 23.89
N ARG A 56 -8.53 -10.85 23.57
CA ARG A 56 -8.17 -12.09 24.27
C ARG A 56 -7.64 -11.79 25.68
N ARG A 57 -6.76 -10.79 25.84
CA ARG A 57 -6.27 -10.38 27.15
C ARG A 57 -7.41 -9.90 28.04
N GLN A 58 -8.31 -9.06 27.52
CA GLN A 58 -9.48 -8.59 28.26
C GLN A 58 -10.39 -9.75 28.66
N SER A 59 -10.65 -10.70 27.75
CA SER A 59 -11.48 -11.88 28.01
C SER A 59 -10.93 -12.75 29.16
N MET A 60 -9.60 -12.83 29.33
CA MET A 60 -8.99 -13.55 30.46
C MET A 60 -9.23 -12.82 31.78
N ILE A 61 -9.07 -11.50 31.81
CA ILE A 61 -9.31 -10.66 33.00
C ILE A 61 -10.80 -10.71 33.40
N ASP A 62 -11.71 -10.63 32.42
CA ASP A 62 -13.14 -10.71 32.66
C ASP A 62 -13.53 -12.09 33.21
N THR A 63 -12.97 -13.17 32.64
CA THR A 63 -13.21 -14.53 33.12
C THR A 63 -12.75 -14.72 34.57
N ILE A 64 -11.59 -14.16 34.95
CA ILE A 64 -11.12 -14.17 36.35
C ILE A 64 -12.14 -13.46 37.24
N ARG A 65 -12.58 -12.26 36.87
CA ARG A 65 -13.55 -11.46 37.63
C ARG A 65 -14.87 -12.20 37.80
N ASP A 66 -15.38 -12.82 36.74
CA ASP A 66 -16.64 -13.56 36.75
C ASP A 66 -16.55 -14.79 37.66
N CYS A 67 -15.43 -15.52 37.60
CA CYS A 67 -15.16 -16.66 38.50
C CYS A 67 -15.06 -16.20 39.96
N THR A 68 -14.39 -15.08 40.25
CA THR A 68 -14.33 -14.52 41.62
C THR A 68 -15.72 -14.13 42.14
N ASN A 69 -16.56 -13.53 41.29
CA ASN A 69 -17.93 -13.17 41.65
C ASN A 69 -18.82 -14.39 41.91
N LEU A 70 -18.63 -15.49 41.16
CA LEU A 70 -19.34 -16.76 41.39
C LEU A 70 -18.88 -17.43 42.70
N MET A 71 -17.57 -17.39 42.99
CA MET A 71 -17.01 -17.90 44.24
C MET A 71 -17.54 -17.15 45.46
N ALA A 72 -17.68 -15.82 45.38
CA ALA A 72 -18.26 -15.01 46.46
C ALA A 72 -19.72 -15.40 46.77
N LYS A 73 -20.42 -16.03 45.82
CA LYS A 73 -21.77 -16.59 45.99
C LYS A 73 -21.77 -18.07 46.39
N TYR A 74 -20.62 -18.62 46.76
CA TYR A 74 -20.41 -20.03 47.10
C TYR A 74 -20.83 -21.03 46.00
N LYS A 75 -20.78 -20.62 44.73
CA LYS A 75 -21.12 -21.48 43.58
C LYS A 75 -19.87 -21.92 42.82
N GLU A 76 -19.83 -23.20 42.43
CA GLU A 76 -18.80 -23.79 41.56
C GLU A 76 -17.35 -23.46 41.98
N VAL A 77 -17.11 -23.35 43.29
CA VAL A 77 -15.89 -22.78 43.88
C VAL A 77 -14.63 -23.47 43.34
N ARG A 78 -14.64 -24.81 43.27
CA ARG A 78 -13.51 -25.60 42.76
C ARG A 78 -13.22 -25.32 41.28
N SER A 79 -14.25 -25.33 40.43
CA SER A 79 -14.08 -25.08 38.98
C SER A 79 -13.64 -23.64 38.72
N CYS A 80 -14.18 -22.66 39.47
CA CYS A 80 -13.77 -21.26 39.38
C CYS A 80 -12.30 -21.06 39.77
N ALA A 81 -11.85 -21.68 40.87
CA ALA A 81 -10.46 -21.61 41.31
C ALA A 81 -9.49 -22.16 40.24
N LEU A 82 -9.82 -23.31 39.64
CA LEU A 82 -9.02 -23.89 38.57
C LEU A 82 -8.98 -23.00 37.32
N VAL A 83 -10.12 -22.43 36.92
CA VAL A 83 -10.17 -21.50 35.76
C VAL A 83 -9.35 -20.24 36.02
N ILE A 84 -9.44 -19.66 37.22
CA ILE A 84 -8.62 -18.51 37.61
C ILE A 84 -7.14 -18.86 37.51
N GLN A 85 -6.72 -20.01 38.06
CA GLN A 85 -5.33 -20.46 38.03
C GLN A 85 -4.81 -20.64 36.59
N MET A 86 -5.59 -21.27 35.72
CA MET A 86 -5.23 -21.41 34.30
C MET A 86 -5.18 -20.04 33.60
N CYS A 87 -6.11 -19.13 33.94
CA CYS A 87 -6.09 -17.79 33.36
C CYS A 87 -4.87 -16.99 33.78
N THR A 88 -4.45 -17.08 35.04
CA THR A 88 -3.23 -16.44 35.54
C THR A 88 -1.98 -17.05 34.91
N GLU A 89 -1.94 -18.37 34.74
CA GLU A 89 -0.81 -19.07 34.08
C GLU A 89 -0.62 -18.59 32.63
N VAL A 90 -1.72 -18.47 31.86
CA VAL A 90 -1.68 -17.89 30.50
C VAL A 90 -1.14 -16.46 30.52
N LEU A 91 -1.57 -15.62 31.48
CA LEU A 91 -1.13 -14.23 31.58
C LEU A 91 0.35 -14.13 31.96
N GLU A 92 0.85 -15.01 32.83
CA GLU A 92 2.26 -15.12 33.21
C GLU A 92 3.13 -15.54 32.04
N LEU A 93 2.78 -16.63 31.35
CA LEU A 93 3.49 -17.09 30.13
C LEU A 93 3.53 -15.99 29.06
N ALA A 94 2.47 -15.20 28.94
CA ALA A 94 2.43 -14.10 27.99
C ALA A 94 3.27 -12.87 28.38
N ASN A 95 3.62 -12.72 29.66
CA ASN A 95 4.49 -11.65 30.15
C ASN A 95 5.97 -11.95 29.92
N HIS A 96 6.35 -13.21 29.66
CA HIS A 96 7.72 -13.52 29.27
C HIS A 96 8.06 -12.87 27.92
N PRO A 97 9.25 -12.23 27.82
CA PRO A 97 9.71 -11.67 26.57
C PRO A 97 9.85 -12.82 25.55
N PRO A 98 9.40 -12.63 24.30
CA PRO A 98 9.56 -13.66 23.29
C PRO A 98 11.05 -14.02 23.15
N PRO A 99 11.39 -15.30 22.92
CA PRO A 99 12.76 -15.70 22.63
C PRO A 99 13.34 -14.79 21.54
N ASN A 100 14.60 -14.38 21.72
CA ASN A 100 15.29 -13.48 20.79
C ASN A 100 15.66 -14.15 19.45
N ASP A 101 15.11 -15.33 19.19
CA ASP A 101 15.21 -16.06 17.94
C ASP A 101 14.46 -15.28 16.86
N ARG A 102 15.17 -14.33 16.27
CA ARG A 102 14.69 -13.55 15.14
C ARG A 102 14.27 -14.53 14.05
N PHE A 103 13.03 -14.42 13.60
CA PHE A 103 12.56 -15.16 12.44
C PHE A 103 13.57 -14.98 11.30
N PRO A 104 14.17 -16.07 10.77
CA PRO A 104 15.29 -15.97 9.85
C PRO A 104 14.78 -15.65 8.44
N PHE A 105 14.12 -14.50 8.28
CA PHE A 105 13.48 -14.06 7.04
C PHE A 105 14.44 -14.16 5.85
N MET A 106 15.69 -13.75 6.03
CA MET A 106 16.72 -13.79 4.99
C MET A 106 17.17 -15.21 4.59
N LYS A 107 16.88 -16.24 5.40
CA LYS A 107 17.17 -17.65 5.06
C LYS A 107 16.06 -18.30 4.23
N LEU A 108 14.89 -17.68 4.13
CA LEU A 108 13.79 -18.20 3.30
C LEU A 108 14.13 -18.06 1.81
N PRO A 109 13.62 -18.92 0.92
CA PRO A 109 13.70 -18.70 -0.53
C PRO A 109 13.09 -17.36 -0.96
N ILE A 110 13.63 -16.77 -2.03
CA ILE A 110 13.22 -15.43 -2.48
C ILE A 110 11.74 -15.36 -2.85
N GLU A 111 11.17 -16.45 -3.35
CA GLU A 111 9.75 -16.56 -3.70
C GLU A 111 8.86 -16.49 -2.45
N ILE A 112 9.30 -17.10 -1.35
CA ILE A 112 8.59 -17.06 -0.07
C ILE A 112 8.70 -15.66 0.54
N ARG A 113 9.89 -15.07 0.53
CA ARG A 113 10.10 -13.68 0.97
C ARG A 113 9.20 -12.71 0.20
N ALA A 114 9.12 -12.87 -1.11
CA ALA A 114 8.28 -12.03 -1.97
C ALA A 114 6.78 -12.16 -1.63
N ARG A 115 6.29 -13.36 -1.35
CA ARG A 115 4.92 -13.59 -0.90
C ARG A 115 4.64 -12.93 0.45
N VAL A 116 5.57 -13.05 1.40
CA VAL A 116 5.45 -12.41 2.72
C VAL A 116 5.41 -10.89 2.60
N LEU A 117 6.32 -10.29 1.81
CA LEU A 117 6.31 -8.86 1.53
C LEU A 117 4.98 -8.42 0.89
N GLY A 118 4.46 -9.23 -0.03
CA GLY A 118 3.16 -8.99 -0.62
C GLY A 118 2.04 -8.88 0.42
N MET A 119 1.96 -9.84 1.34
CA MET A 119 0.94 -9.82 2.41
C MET A 119 1.06 -8.59 3.32
N ILE A 120 2.29 -8.13 3.60
CA ILE A 120 2.53 -6.91 4.39
C ILE A 120 2.02 -5.67 3.65
N ILE A 121 2.18 -5.63 2.33
CA ILE A 121 1.85 -4.46 1.49
C ILE A 121 0.34 -4.38 1.18
N ASP A 122 -0.35 -5.52 1.02
CA ASP A 122 -1.79 -5.60 0.69
C ASP A 122 -2.72 -5.25 1.85
N ALA A 123 -2.20 -5.13 3.07
CA ALA A 123 -3.02 -4.85 4.25
C ALA A 123 -3.68 -3.45 4.25
N GLU A 124 -3.36 -2.60 3.27
CA GLU A 124 -3.72 -1.18 3.25
C GLU A 124 -4.13 -0.70 1.82
N PRO A 125 -4.79 0.47 1.65
CA PRO A 125 -5.46 0.85 0.39
C PRO A 125 -4.55 0.82 -0.86
N LYS A 126 -5.17 0.60 -2.03
CA LYS A 126 -4.50 0.34 -3.33
C LYS A 126 -3.86 1.56 -4.00
N SER A 127 -4.33 2.77 -3.69
CA SER A 127 -3.81 4.03 -4.26
C SER A 127 -3.41 4.96 -3.14
N CYS A 128 -2.19 5.48 -3.21
CA CYS A 128 -1.62 6.31 -2.16
C CYS A 128 -0.79 7.44 -2.74
N ARG A 129 -0.68 8.52 -1.96
CA ARG A 129 0.27 9.59 -2.24
C ARG A 129 1.53 9.40 -1.42
N MET A 130 2.66 9.37 -2.11
CA MET A 130 3.95 9.48 -1.45
C MET A 130 4.09 10.88 -0.83
N PRO A 131 4.54 10.98 0.44
CA PRO A 131 4.80 12.28 1.02
C PRO A 131 5.88 13.01 0.20
N PRO A 132 5.76 14.33 0.03
CA PRO A 132 6.75 15.11 -0.70
C PRO A 132 8.10 15.03 0.00
N ILE A 133 9.15 14.74 -0.77
CA ILE A 133 10.53 14.80 -0.25
C ILE A 133 10.84 16.28 0.02
N LYS A 134 11.25 16.63 1.25
CA LYS A 134 11.49 18.04 1.67
C LYS A 134 12.35 18.83 0.67
N ARG A 135 13.45 18.22 0.20
CA ARG A 135 14.35 18.83 -0.81
C ARG A 135 13.65 19.09 -2.15
N SER A 136 12.66 18.27 -2.50
CA SER A 136 11.86 18.40 -3.71
C SER A 136 10.94 19.62 -3.66
N GLN A 137 10.35 19.93 -2.49
CA GLN A 137 9.50 21.11 -2.34
C GLN A 137 10.28 22.43 -2.50
N GLN A 138 11.57 22.42 -2.14
CA GLN A 138 12.45 23.57 -2.32
C GLN A 138 12.82 23.78 -3.80
N LEU A 139 13.07 22.70 -4.54
CA LEU A 139 13.46 22.74 -5.96
C LEU A 139 12.27 22.89 -6.92
N PHE A 140 11.10 22.40 -6.53
CA PHE A 140 9.89 22.33 -7.34
C PHE A 140 8.72 22.92 -6.57
N GLN A 141 8.76 24.23 -6.33
CA GLN A 141 7.63 24.96 -5.76
C GLN A 141 6.40 24.81 -6.68
N CYS A 142 5.28 24.45 -6.08
CA CYS A 142 4.03 24.18 -6.78
C CYS A 142 2.87 24.89 -6.09
N ASN A 143 2.18 25.73 -6.86
CA ASN A 143 0.96 26.44 -6.44
C ASN A 143 -0.27 25.98 -7.23
N CYS A 144 -0.23 24.78 -7.82
CA CYS A 144 -1.35 24.28 -8.61
C CYS A 144 -2.58 24.08 -7.73
N ALA A 145 -3.74 24.52 -8.20
CA ALA A 145 -5.00 24.21 -7.56
C ALA A 145 -5.23 22.69 -7.63
N ASN A 146 -5.27 22.05 -6.47
CA ASN A 146 -5.53 20.61 -6.37
C ASN A 146 -6.92 20.39 -5.75
N PRO A 147 -7.95 20.19 -6.57
CA PRO A 147 -9.30 19.97 -6.08
C PRO A 147 -9.46 18.58 -5.43
N GLU A 148 -8.51 17.66 -5.65
CA GLU A 148 -8.51 16.29 -5.11
C GLU A 148 -7.74 16.15 -3.78
N ARG A 149 -7.23 17.27 -3.21
CA ARG A 149 -6.32 17.25 -2.05
C ARG A 149 -6.85 16.47 -0.85
N ASN A 150 -8.17 16.45 -0.68
CA ASN A 150 -8.86 15.82 0.44
C ASN A 150 -9.34 14.39 0.14
N HIS A 151 -9.43 13.99 -1.13
CA HIS A 151 -10.00 12.69 -1.53
C HIS A 151 -8.97 11.57 -1.52
N ILE A 152 -7.69 11.89 -1.76
CA ILE A 152 -6.61 10.91 -1.78
C ILE A 152 -5.59 11.27 -0.70
N GLY A 153 -5.55 10.42 0.33
CA GLY A 153 -4.65 10.54 1.45
C GLY A 153 -3.19 10.25 1.10
N PHE A 154 -2.29 10.75 1.95
CA PHE A 154 -0.93 10.24 1.98
C PHE A 154 -0.91 8.81 2.54
N LEU A 155 0.21 8.12 2.32
CA LEU A 155 0.53 6.90 3.05
C LEU A 155 0.25 7.08 4.55
N THR A 156 -0.41 6.10 5.15
CA THR A 156 -0.58 6.06 6.60
C THR A 156 0.79 6.02 7.28
N GLY A 157 0.86 6.42 8.56
CA GLY A 157 2.11 6.36 9.31
C GLY A 157 2.74 4.96 9.31
N LYS A 158 1.90 3.91 9.29
CA LYS A 158 2.33 2.52 9.20
C LYS A 158 2.91 2.20 7.82
N GLN A 159 2.22 2.56 6.72
CA GLN A 159 2.76 2.32 5.38
C GLN A 159 4.06 3.06 5.14
N TRP A 160 4.15 4.32 5.60
CA TRP A 160 5.36 5.09 5.46
C TRP A 160 6.53 4.47 6.24
N ALA A 161 6.28 3.98 7.45
CA ALA A 161 7.27 3.26 8.23
C ALA A 161 7.71 1.97 7.51
N THR A 162 6.76 1.17 7.02
CA THR A 162 7.03 -0.05 6.23
C THR A 162 7.87 0.27 4.99
N TYR A 163 7.47 1.25 4.19
CA TYR A 163 8.20 1.69 3.01
C TYR A 163 9.64 2.10 3.36
N LYS A 164 9.82 2.90 4.41
CA LYS A 164 11.14 3.40 4.82
C LYS A 164 12.04 2.30 5.39
N ILE A 165 11.50 1.42 6.24
CA ILE A 165 12.26 0.37 6.92
C ILE A 165 12.61 -0.73 5.92
N LEU A 166 11.61 -1.31 5.25
CA LEU A 166 11.81 -2.41 4.32
C LEU A 166 12.48 -1.96 3.03
N GLY A 167 12.14 -0.77 2.51
CA GLY A 167 12.81 -0.20 1.35
C GLY A 167 14.30 0.06 1.57
N ARG A 168 14.71 0.41 2.81
CA ARG A 168 16.13 0.53 3.16
C ARG A 168 16.82 -0.83 3.30
N ALA A 169 16.15 -1.80 3.93
CA ALA A 169 16.72 -3.10 4.27
C ALA A 169 16.80 -4.07 3.08
N LEU A 170 15.77 -4.09 2.23
CA LEU A 170 15.57 -5.11 1.20
C LEU A 170 15.69 -4.57 -0.24
N ARG A 171 15.58 -3.24 -0.43
CA ARG A 171 15.77 -2.52 -1.70
C ARG A 171 15.18 -3.24 -2.91
N ASP A 172 16.02 -3.96 -3.66
CA ASP A 172 15.72 -4.63 -4.93
C ASP A 172 14.68 -5.75 -4.78
N GLU A 173 14.49 -6.32 -3.58
CA GLU A 173 13.40 -7.27 -3.31
C GLU A 173 12.09 -6.55 -2.94
N PHE A 174 12.16 -5.37 -2.32
CA PHE A 174 10.98 -4.67 -1.81
C PHE A 174 10.29 -3.82 -2.87
N TYR A 175 11.04 -2.94 -3.56
CA TYR A 175 10.45 -1.96 -4.46
C TYR A 175 9.67 -2.56 -5.63
N PRO A 176 10.14 -3.62 -6.32
CA PRO A 176 9.35 -4.24 -7.38
C PRO A 176 8.01 -4.77 -6.89
N ILE A 177 7.96 -5.34 -5.69
CA ILE A 177 6.73 -5.89 -5.10
C ILE A 177 5.79 -4.76 -4.67
N TYR A 178 6.34 -3.73 -4.02
CA TYR A 178 5.60 -2.56 -3.58
C TYR A 178 4.92 -1.83 -4.74
N TYR A 179 5.69 -1.43 -5.75
CA TYR A 179 5.15 -0.68 -6.88
C TYR A 179 4.32 -1.55 -7.82
N ASN A 180 4.43 -2.89 -7.75
CA ASN A 180 3.50 -3.77 -8.45
C ASN A 180 2.08 -3.72 -7.87
N ARG A 181 1.96 -3.54 -6.54
CA ARG A 181 0.69 -3.59 -5.82
C ARG A 181 0.06 -2.20 -5.63
N GLN A 182 0.89 -1.18 -5.46
CA GLN A 182 0.47 0.17 -5.10
C GLN A 182 0.44 1.11 -6.30
N ALA A 183 -0.72 1.72 -6.55
CA ALA A 183 -0.84 2.85 -7.45
C ALA A 183 -0.36 4.14 -6.79
N GLN A 184 0.39 4.93 -7.54
CA GLN A 184 0.90 6.22 -7.07
C GLN A 184 0.05 7.34 -7.64
N TYR A 185 -0.57 8.10 -6.75
CA TYR A 185 -1.35 9.27 -7.13
C TYR A 185 -0.49 10.53 -7.07
N PHE A 186 -0.53 11.33 -8.13
CA PHE A 186 0.14 12.62 -8.25
C PHE A 186 -0.89 13.73 -8.39
N THR A 187 -0.78 14.73 -7.53
CA THR A 187 -1.79 15.78 -7.41
C THR A 187 -1.81 16.81 -8.52
N CYS A 188 -0.70 16.90 -9.25
CA CYS A 188 -0.52 17.74 -10.42
C CYS A 188 0.75 17.28 -11.13
N CYS A 189 0.99 17.78 -12.34
CA CYS A 189 2.21 17.43 -13.06
C CYS A 189 3.48 18.00 -12.41
N CYS A 190 3.38 19.10 -11.64
CA CYS A 190 4.52 19.61 -10.86
C CYS A 190 4.94 18.62 -9.75
N ASP A 191 3.98 18.02 -9.06
CA ASP A 191 4.21 16.98 -8.03
C ASP A 191 4.83 15.73 -8.67
N LEU A 192 4.28 15.29 -9.81
CA LEU A 192 4.85 14.20 -10.60
C LEU A 192 6.32 14.44 -10.95
N LEU A 193 6.62 15.57 -11.61
CA LEU A 193 7.98 15.91 -12.02
C LEU A 193 8.95 15.96 -10.83
N SER A 194 8.51 16.58 -9.75
CA SER A 194 9.24 16.71 -8.48
C SER A 194 9.61 15.33 -7.93
N GLN A 195 8.65 14.41 -7.83
CA GLN A 195 8.88 13.05 -7.34
C GLN A 195 9.78 12.24 -8.28
N LEU A 196 9.55 12.29 -9.59
CA LEU A 196 10.35 11.52 -10.56
C LEU A 196 11.82 11.98 -10.60
N LYS A 197 12.09 13.29 -10.44
CA LYS A 197 13.45 13.84 -10.42
C LYS A 197 14.20 13.54 -9.13
N THR A 198 13.51 13.46 -8.00
CA THR A 198 14.16 13.32 -6.68
C THR A 198 14.14 11.91 -6.11
N ASN A 199 13.19 11.08 -6.53
CA ASN A 199 13.03 9.72 -6.04
C ASN A 199 13.37 8.71 -7.14
N LYS A 200 14.66 8.35 -7.24
CA LYS A 200 15.16 7.35 -8.20
C LYS A 200 14.45 6.01 -8.05
N CYS A 201 14.18 5.56 -6.82
CA CYS A 201 13.50 4.28 -6.57
C CYS A 201 12.09 4.27 -7.16
N LEU A 202 11.34 5.37 -6.98
CA LEU A 202 10.03 5.54 -7.59
C LEU A 202 10.14 5.54 -9.10
N ARG A 203 11.00 6.39 -9.70
CA ARG A 203 11.15 6.45 -11.17
C ARG A 203 11.49 5.09 -11.78
N ASP A 204 12.39 4.34 -11.15
CA ASP A 204 12.89 3.08 -11.69
C ASP A 204 11.86 1.93 -11.53
N HIS A 205 10.94 1.99 -10.56
CA HIS A 205 9.98 0.91 -10.26
C HIS A 205 8.51 1.25 -10.46
N LEU A 206 8.17 2.52 -10.71
CA LEU A 206 6.79 2.98 -10.88
C LEU A 206 6.09 2.15 -11.97
N ARG A 207 5.01 1.48 -11.59
CA ARG A 207 4.22 0.63 -12.49
C ARG A 207 2.85 1.20 -12.80
N LYS A 208 2.21 1.84 -11.82
CA LYS A 208 0.85 2.37 -11.93
C LYS A 208 0.84 3.83 -11.47
N ALA A 209 0.44 4.74 -12.36
CA ALA A 209 0.40 6.16 -12.09
C ALA A 209 -1.00 6.71 -12.32
N GLU A 210 -1.53 7.42 -11.33
CA GLU A 210 -2.73 8.24 -11.46
C GLU A 210 -2.32 9.71 -11.35
N ILE A 211 -2.60 10.52 -12.37
CA ILE A 211 -2.07 11.88 -12.46
C ILE A 211 -3.21 12.84 -12.75
N HIS A 212 -3.40 13.84 -11.89
CA HIS A 212 -4.19 15.01 -12.27
C HIS A 212 -3.39 15.87 -13.23
N TRP A 213 -3.82 15.94 -14.49
CA TRP A 213 -3.16 16.73 -15.52
C TRP A 213 -3.48 18.21 -15.33
N CYS A 214 -2.56 18.91 -14.65
CA CYS A 214 -2.58 20.36 -14.51
C CYS A 214 -1.20 20.89 -14.12
N GLY A 215 -1.02 22.20 -14.29
CA GLY A 215 0.13 22.94 -13.81
C GLY A 215 1.15 23.28 -14.89
N PRO A 216 2.07 24.22 -14.60
CA PRO A 216 2.97 24.85 -15.57
C PRO A 216 4.17 23.99 -15.98
N ARG A 217 4.20 22.71 -15.60
CA ARG A 217 5.32 21.79 -15.89
C ARG A 217 4.83 20.46 -16.46
N SER A 218 3.67 20.48 -17.11
CA SER A 218 3.00 19.27 -17.61
C SER A 218 3.80 18.56 -18.70
N ASP A 219 4.34 19.32 -19.65
CA ASP A 219 5.32 18.90 -20.66
C ASP A 219 6.48 18.10 -20.04
N LYS A 220 7.25 18.73 -19.17
CA LYS A 220 8.44 18.15 -18.52
C LYS A 220 8.09 16.94 -17.66
N ALA A 221 6.93 16.97 -17.01
CA ALA A 221 6.50 15.85 -16.18
C ALA A 221 6.22 14.61 -17.03
N PHE A 222 5.55 14.75 -18.16
CA PHE A 222 5.28 13.63 -19.06
C PHE A 222 6.53 13.15 -19.80
N GLU A 223 7.46 14.04 -20.15
CA GLU A 223 8.79 13.64 -20.65
C GLU A 223 9.53 12.74 -19.65
N GLU A 224 9.52 13.08 -18.36
CA GLU A 224 10.14 12.25 -17.32
C GLU A 224 9.34 10.98 -17.04
N LEU A 225 8.01 11.02 -17.15
CA LEU A 225 7.15 9.86 -17.01
C LEU A 225 7.45 8.82 -18.10
N ALA A 226 7.67 9.25 -19.34
CA ALA A 226 8.05 8.39 -20.47
C ALA A 226 9.35 7.60 -20.20
N LYS A 227 10.25 8.16 -19.38
CA LYS A 227 11.52 7.53 -18.98
C LYS A 227 11.36 6.45 -17.91
N CYS A 228 10.17 6.28 -17.33
CA CYS A 228 9.91 5.22 -16.34
C CYS A 228 9.89 3.85 -17.06
N PRO A 229 10.82 2.93 -16.75
CA PRO A 229 10.96 1.69 -17.51
C PRO A 229 9.80 0.72 -17.25
N ASN A 230 9.29 0.72 -16.01
CA ASN A 230 8.31 -0.24 -15.52
C ASN A 230 6.86 0.23 -15.56
N LEU A 231 6.59 1.42 -16.09
CA LEU A 231 5.23 1.97 -16.18
C LEU A 231 4.36 1.10 -17.10
N LYS A 232 3.20 0.66 -16.61
CA LYS A 232 2.26 -0.22 -17.32
C LYS A 232 0.80 0.24 -17.23
N GLU A 233 0.42 0.95 -16.19
CA GLU A 233 -0.94 1.43 -16.00
C GLU A 233 -0.91 2.95 -15.80
N LEU A 234 -1.68 3.67 -16.61
CA LEU A 234 -1.71 5.14 -16.61
C LEU A 234 -3.15 5.64 -16.54
N THR A 235 -3.49 6.37 -15.49
CA THR A 235 -4.78 7.06 -15.38
C THR A 235 -4.54 8.56 -15.40
N ILE A 236 -5.16 9.25 -16.37
CA ILE A 236 -5.12 10.71 -16.47
C ILE A 236 -6.43 11.27 -15.93
N LYS A 237 -6.34 12.05 -14.86
CA LYS A 237 -7.48 12.81 -14.35
C LYS A 237 -7.50 14.19 -14.97
N ILE A 238 -8.61 14.57 -15.60
CA ILE A 238 -8.79 15.87 -16.26
C ILE A 238 -9.73 16.77 -15.47
N SER A 239 -9.52 18.08 -15.59
CA SER A 239 -10.36 19.12 -15.01
C SER A 239 -10.26 20.42 -15.81
N LYS A 240 -10.99 21.47 -15.40
CA LYS A 240 -10.78 22.83 -15.92
C LYS A 240 -9.33 23.32 -15.77
N GLY A 241 -8.59 22.79 -14.79
CA GLY A 241 -7.16 23.08 -14.62
C GLY A 241 -6.28 22.50 -15.74
N THR A 242 -6.77 21.49 -16.46
CA THR A 242 -6.07 20.86 -17.59
C THR A 242 -5.95 21.82 -18.76
N THR A 243 -6.99 22.59 -19.08
CA THR A 243 -7.02 23.54 -20.20
C THR A 243 -6.58 24.96 -19.81
N ALA A 244 -6.13 25.16 -18.57
CA ALA A 244 -5.71 26.47 -18.07
C ALA A 244 -4.46 27.01 -18.77
N ILE A 245 -3.50 26.12 -19.08
CA ILE A 245 -2.19 26.46 -19.66
C ILE A 245 -2.09 25.77 -21.02
N LEU A 246 -1.89 26.58 -22.07
CA LEU A 246 -1.76 26.09 -23.44
C LEU A 246 -0.34 25.57 -23.69
N ASN A 247 -0.20 24.69 -24.68
CA ASN A 247 1.12 24.36 -25.21
C ASN A 247 1.71 25.56 -25.96
N LYS A 248 3.02 25.52 -26.24
CA LYS A 248 3.75 26.66 -26.85
C LYS A 248 3.18 27.10 -28.19
N ARG A 249 2.71 26.15 -29.01
CA ARG A 249 2.16 26.46 -30.34
C ARG A 249 0.83 27.21 -30.20
N GLU A 250 -0.06 26.70 -29.36
CA GLU A 250 -1.39 27.28 -29.15
C GLU A 250 -1.32 28.61 -28.39
N GLU A 251 -0.34 28.77 -27.48
CA GLU A 251 -0.07 30.05 -26.82
C GLU A 251 0.34 31.14 -27.83
N ALA A 252 1.17 30.80 -28.83
CA ALA A 252 1.55 31.74 -29.88
C ALA A 252 0.37 32.14 -30.77
N PHE A 253 -0.49 31.19 -31.13
CA PHE A 253 -1.68 31.46 -31.96
C PHE A 253 -2.80 32.17 -31.21
N HIS A 254 -2.87 32.01 -29.88
CA HIS A 254 -3.90 32.64 -29.05
C HIS A 254 -3.95 34.16 -29.20
N ALA A 255 -2.79 34.81 -29.33
CA ALA A 255 -2.70 36.26 -29.51
C ALA A 255 -3.28 36.73 -30.86
N SER A 256 -3.12 35.92 -31.91
CA SER A 256 -3.54 36.26 -33.28
C SER A 256 -4.95 35.80 -33.62
N PHE A 257 -5.45 34.74 -32.96
CA PHE A 257 -6.77 34.14 -33.26
C PHE A 257 -7.64 33.97 -32.00
N PRO A 258 -7.90 35.02 -31.21
CA PRO A 258 -8.53 34.90 -29.89
C PRO A 258 -9.92 34.24 -29.92
N LEU A 259 -10.67 34.40 -31.01
CA LEU A 259 -11.99 33.78 -31.17
C LEU A 259 -11.92 32.23 -31.20
N ASN A 260 -10.84 31.66 -31.72
CA ASN A 260 -10.64 30.21 -31.78
C ASN A 260 -10.41 29.60 -30.38
N TYR A 261 -10.02 30.41 -29.40
CA TYR A 261 -9.68 29.96 -28.05
C TYR A 261 -10.72 30.31 -26.99
N LYS A 262 -11.91 30.77 -27.40
CA LYS A 262 -13.05 30.96 -26.50
C LYS A 262 -13.37 29.68 -25.72
N ASN A 263 -13.23 28.53 -26.39
CA ASN A 263 -13.31 27.20 -25.78
C ASN A 263 -11.99 26.47 -26.01
N LYS A 264 -11.17 26.38 -24.96
CA LYS A 264 -9.87 25.68 -25.03
C LYS A 264 -10.08 24.17 -25.04
N ARG A 265 -9.51 23.47 -26.02
CA ARG A 265 -9.58 22.00 -26.13
C ARG A 265 -8.51 21.35 -25.28
N VAL A 266 -8.75 20.10 -24.85
CA VAL A 266 -7.77 19.33 -24.07
C VAL A 266 -6.48 19.06 -24.84
N THR A 267 -6.56 18.90 -26.16
CA THR A 267 -5.39 18.69 -27.03
C THR A 267 -4.47 19.91 -27.13
N ASP A 268 -4.99 21.09 -26.79
CA ASP A 268 -4.24 22.36 -26.84
C ASP A 268 -3.49 22.63 -25.53
N SER A 269 -3.72 21.80 -24.50
CA SER A 269 -3.11 21.92 -23.18
C SER A 269 -1.61 21.63 -23.19
N LEU A 270 -0.88 22.31 -22.31
CA LEU A 270 0.53 22.02 -22.05
C LEU A 270 0.71 20.56 -21.62
N GLY A 271 1.65 19.84 -22.23
CA GLY A 271 1.88 18.43 -21.94
C GLY A 271 1.11 17.45 -22.84
N ALA A 272 0.22 17.94 -23.71
CA ALA A 272 -0.58 17.06 -24.58
C ALA A 272 0.32 16.22 -25.50
N ASP A 273 1.23 16.87 -26.22
CA ASP A 273 2.14 16.21 -27.17
C ASP A 273 3.03 15.18 -26.46
N GLU A 274 3.58 15.54 -25.30
CA GLU A 274 4.45 14.67 -24.50
C GLU A 274 3.69 13.48 -23.92
N LEU A 275 2.44 13.68 -23.50
CA LEU A 275 1.55 12.61 -23.04
C LEU A 275 1.23 11.63 -24.17
N PHE A 276 0.87 12.14 -25.35
CA PHE A 276 0.62 11.33 -26.55
C PHE A 276 1.88 10.69 -27.11
N ALA A 277 3.08 11.09 -26.68
CA ALA A 277 4.35 10.47 -27.05
C ALA A 277 4.76 9.31 -26.13
N ILE A 278 4.09 9.11 -24.98
CA ILE A 278 4.36 7.98 -24.09
C ILE A 278 4.03 6.65 -24.80
N ARG A 279 4.85 5.61 -24.60
CA ARG A 279 4.69 4.29 -25.22
C ARG A 279 4.87 3.16 -24.22
N GLY A 280 4.34 1.98 -24.55
CA GLY A 280 4.49 0.73 -23.80
C GLY A 280 3.61 0.60 -22.56
N ILE A 281 2.54 1.40 -22.49
CA ILE A 281 1.47 1.28 -21.50
C ILE A 281 0.61 0.06 -21.86
N ARG A 282 0.07 -0.63 -20.86
CA ARG A 282 -0.83 -1.79 -21.06
C ARG A 282 -2.28 -1.44 -20.79
N VAL A 283 -2.52 -0.57 -19.81
CA VAL A 283 -3.85 -0.11 -19.43
C VAL A 283 -3.80 1.40 -19.33
N VAL A 284 -4.69 2.06 -20.04
CA VAL A 284 -4.88 3.51 -19.94
C VAL A 284 -6.32 3.79 -19.52
N ASP A 285 -6.51 4.83 -18.72
CA ASP A 285 -7.83 5.32 -18.34
C ASP A 285 -7.83 6.85 -18.26
N VAL A 286 -8.99 7.44 -18.48
CA VAL A 286 -9.21 8.89 -18.37
C VAL A 286 -10.44 9.12 -17.53
N GLN A 287 -10.23 9.83 -16.43
CA GLN A 287 -11.26 10.13 -15.44
C GLN A 287 -11.40 11.63 -15.28
N HIS A 288 -12.54 12.07 -14.79
CA HIS A 288 -12.63 13.40 -14.20
C HIS A 288 -12.07 13.37 -12.76
N VAL A 289 -11.58 14.52 -12.30
CA VAL A 289 -11.39 14.74 -10.87
C VAL A 289 -12.73 14.53 -10.14
N HIS A 290 -12.69 13.89 -8.96
CA HIS A 290 -13.87 13.57 -8.14
C HIS A 290 -14.52 14.81 -7.51
N SER A 291 -13.83 15.95 -7.53
CA SER A 291 -14.36 17.25 -7.11
C SER A 291 -15.63 17.68 -7.87
N ALA A 292 -16.35 18.68 -7.34
CA ALA A 292 -17.61 19.20 -7.86
C ALA A 292 -17.70 19.27 -9.39
N GLN A 293 -18.86 18.89 -9.97
CA GLN A 293 -19.14 18.91 -11.42
C GLN A 293 -18.71 20.20 -12.12
N LYS A 294 -18.76 21.36 -11.44
CA LYS A 294 -18.32 22.66 -11.98
C LYS A 294 -16.85 22.70 -12.40
N VAL A 295 -16.01 21.78 -11.93
CA VAL A 295 -14.58 21.69 -12.21
C VAL A 295 -14.29 20.65 -13.30
N GLN A 296 -15.28 19.84 -13.68
CA GLN A 296 -15.15 18.84 -14.72
C GLN A 296 -15.22 19.48 -16.12
N LEU A 297 -14.58 18.82 -17.08
CA LEU A 297 -14.76 19.11 -18.51
C LEU A 297 -15.96 18.30 -19.03
N SER A 298 -16.24 18.34 -20.32
CA SER A 298 -17.33 17.52 -20.87
C SER A 298 -16.93 16.04 -20.90
N ASP A 299 -17.92 15.14 -20.82
CA ASP A 299 -17.67 13.70 -21.01
C ASP A 299 -17.18 13.37 -22.42
N PHE A 300 -17.48 14.21 -23.41
CA PHE A 300 -16.90 14.11 -24.75
C PHE A 300 -15.40 14.36 -24.74
N ASP A 301 -14.92 15.35 -23.97
CA ASP A 301 -13.47 15.58 -23.78
C ASP A 301 -12.81 14.36 -23.13
N ARG A 302 -13.46 13.79 -22.11
CA ARG A 302 -12.96 12.58 -21.40
C ARG A 302 -12.85 11.39 -22.34
N GLN A 303 -13.93 11.06 -23.05
CA GLN A 303 -13.99 9.91 -23.95
C GLN A 303 -13.09 10.10 -25.18
N GLY A 304 -13.03 11.32 -25.72
CA GLY A 304 -12.14 11.68 -26.83
C GLY A 304 -10.67 11.52 -26.44
N LEU A 305 -10.26 12.03 -25.28
CA LEU A 305 -8.90 11.85 -24.77
C LEU A 305 -8.61 10.36 -24.52
N HIS A 306 -9.53 9.62 -23.90
CA HIS A 306 -9.36 8.19 -23.67
C HIS A 306 -9.07 7.45 -24.97
N SER A 307 -9.90 7.65 -25.98
CA SER A 307 -9.77 6.99 -27.29
C SER A 307 -8.45 7.34 -27.98
N ALA A 308 -8.03 8.62 -27.91
CA ALA A 308 -6.76 9.07 -28.49
C ALA A 308 -5.54 8.48 -27.74
N LEU A 309 -5.59 8.38 -26.41
CA LEU A 309 -4.53 7.77 -25.63
C LEU A 309 -4.47 6.26 -25.89
N GLU A 310 -5.61 5.57 -25.91
CA GLU A 310 -5.67 4.14 -26.21
C GLU A 310 -5.03 3.81 -27.56
N ALA A 311 -5.29 4.64 -28.59
CA ALA A 311 -4.68 4.50 -29.92
C ALA A 311 -3.16 4.76 -29.96
N THR A 312 -2.60 5.49 -28.98
CA THR A 312 -1.20 5.97 -29.03
C THR A 312 -0.30 5.37 -27.95
N VAL A 313 -0.71 5.38 -26.68
CA VAL A 313 0.17 5.01 -25.56
C VAL A 313 0.35 3.50 -25.39
N LEU A 314 -0.58 2.71 -25.94
CA LEU A 314 -0.50 1.25 -25.96
C LEU A 314 0.50 0.71 -26.98
N LEU A 315 0.91 1.54 -27.94
CA LEU A 315 1.95 1.17 -28.91
C LEU A 315 3.26 0.82 -28.18
N PRO A 316 4.05 -0.14 -28.69
CA PRO A 316 5.28 -0.59 -28.04
C PRO A 316 6.29 0.57 -27.92
N LYS A 317 7.15 0.51 -26.90
CA LYS A 317 8.30 1.43 -26.82
C LYS A 317 9.19 1.19 -28.03
N PRO A 318 9.70 2.25 -28.69
CA PRO A 318 10.66 2.08 -29.77
C PRO A 318 11.87 1.29 -29.26
N GLU A 319 12.24 0.24 -29.99
CA GLU A 319 13.44 -0.52 -29.67
C GLU A 319 14.65 0.41 -29.78
N ILE A 320 15.44 0.51 -28.71
CA ILE A 320 16.74 1.17 -28.79
C ILE A 320 17.63 0.21 -29.58
N PRO A 321 18.14 0.59 -30.78
CA PRO A 321 19.03 -0.27 -31.52
C PRO A 321 20.26 -0.54 -30.67
N VAL A 322 20.40 -1.78 -30.20
CA VAL A 322 21.62 -2.25 -29.58
C VAL A 322 22.63 -2.39 -30.70
N TYR A 323 23.53 -1.42 -30.85
CA TYR A 323 24.72 -1.57 -31.68
C TYR A 323 25.50 -2.79 -31.14
N ARG A 324 25.32 -3.95 -31.78
CA ARG A 324 26.21 -5.09 -31.58
C ARG A 324 27.57 -4.68 -32.14
N GLY A 325 28.56 -4.63 -31.26
CA GLY A 325 29.89 -4.12 -31.55
C GLY A 325 30.59 -4.85 -32.70
N TYR A 326 31.47 -4.11 -33.37
CA TYR A 326 32.55 -4.66 -34.17
C TYR A 326 33.40 -5.59 -33.30
N GLN A 327 33.39 -6.89 -33.59
CA GLN A 327 34.47 -7.80 -33.18
C GLN A 327 35.52 -7.78 -34.30
N PRO A 328 36.81 -7.51 -34.01
CA PRO A 328 37.85 -7.58 -35.02
C PRO A 328 38.08 -9.05 -35.40
N LEU A 329 38.12 -9.31 -36.71
CA LEU A 329 38.52 -10.58 -37.30
C LEU A 329 39.98 -10.86 -36.92
N ILE A 330 40.19 -11.82 -36.01
CA ILE A 330 41.49 -12.43 -35.80
C ILE A 330 41.69 -13.41 -36.97
N HIS A 331 42.50 -13.01 -37.94
CA HIS A 331 43.03 -13.94 -38.94
C HIS A 331 44.07 -14.84 -38.28
N HIS A 332 43.78 -16.14 -38.18
CA HIS A 332 44.82 -17.15 -38.06
C HIS A 332 45.31 -17.48 -39.47
N GLY A 333 46.55 -17.10 -39.75
CA GLY A 333 47.37 -17.55 -40.87
C GLY A 333 48.75 -17.88 -40.35
#